data_AF-A0A434EZF5-F1
#
_entry.id   AF-A0A434EZF5-F1
#
_cell.length_a   1.000
_cell.length_b   1.000
_cell.length_c   1.000
_cell.angle_alpha   90.00
_cell.angle_beta   90.00
_cell.angle_gamma   90.00
#
_symmetry.space_group_name_H-M   'P 1'
#
loop_
_entity.id
_entity.type
_entity.pdbx_description
1 polymer ?
#
loop_
_entity_poly.entity_id
_entity_poly.type
_entity_poly.pdbx_seq_one_letter_code
_entity_poly.pdbx_strand_id
1 'polypeptide(L)'
;AVTVSAGGAGAASVNVTVSVTYAENTMSGSLLATIDDSTVTSTSGSVTVDAFADNLIEADGVAVGVSVGGAGGVSINVAASAVLATAVLTNVVEASIIDGSNVAANSVSATATDESTVDATLVAASVSIGGAGAVSVNASIAVSVAQVDFGTNTRALISGSKVLARTGDVSLTALSTGSVDVDAVAVGVSFGASGGVSGSVAAAGAIAIINSTNLVSASIVADSDVDATLGSVILSATDETLFTSDVDSVSVSGAISGGAGIALSIAYAQSNTSIDGTVRTEINDSDVDAGTDIMLTSLADGVIDADGVGVSVSLSAAVGFSLSGAGAGVIITNVIGQDVIAEIGDSEAAEGQGATAGNDVLLSATDSIKSTADASAATVSGAASFAAGALAISAARASNS
;
A
#
# COMPACT_ATOMS: atom_id res chain seq x y z
N ALA A 1 -17.69 11.92 -6.18
CA ALA A 1 -18.72 12.98 -6.08
C ALA A 1 -18.28 14.27 -6.78
N VAL A 2 -19.21 15.05 -7.32
CA VAL A 2 -18.93 16.39 -7.90
C VAL A 2 -19.97 17.40 -7.43
N THR A 3 -19.54 18.58 -6.98
CA THR A 3 -20.44 19.69 -6.59
C THR A 3 -19.94 21.02 -7.14
N VAL A 4 -20.86 21.84 -7.65
CA VAL A 4 -20.57 23.15 -8.24
C VAL A 4 -21.59 24.16 -7.70
N SER A 5 -21.12 25.34 -7.29
CA SER A 5 -21.98 26.49 -6.96
C SER A 5 -21.44 27.77 -7.59
N ALA A 6 -22.37 28.64 -8.02
CA ALA A 6 -22.04 29.87 -8.75
C ALA A 6 -22.95 31.02 -8.31
N GLY A 7 -22.34 32.16 -7.97
CA GLY A 7 -23.01 33.34 -7.44
C GLY A 7 -23.31 34.38 -8.50
N GLY A 8 -24.51 34.96 -8.48
CA GLY A 8 -24.85 36.11 -9.31
C GLY A 8 -24.19 37.41 -8.84
N ALA A 9 -24.14 38.43 -9.71
CA ALA A 9 -23.63 39.77 -9.41
C ALA A 9 -24.61 40.61 -8.56
N GLY A 10 -25.01 40.10 -7.39
CA GLY A 10 -25.90 40.76 -6.43
C GLY A 10 -25.17 41.67 -5.44
N ALA A 11 -25.89 42.19 -4.43
CA ALA A 11 -25.27 42.94 -3.34
C ALA A 11 -24.29 42.07 -2.52
N ALA A 12 -24.60 40.79 -2.37
CA ALA A 12 -23.71 39.75 -1.85
C ALA A 12 -23.90 38.45 -2.62
N SER A 13 -22.86 37.63 -2.67
CA SER A 13 -22.87 36.24 -3.12
C SER A 13 -22.17 35.38 -2.06
N VAL A 14 -22.77 34.24 -1.71
CA VAL A 14 -22.21 33.26 -0.79
C VAL A 14 -22.39 31.89 -1.44
N ASN A 15 -21.27 31.22 -1.69
CA ASN A 15 -21.19 29.96 -2.40
C ASN A 15 -20.43 28.96 -1.52
N VAL A 16 -20.96 27.74 -1.42
CA VAL A 16 -20.36 26.66 -0.63
C VAL A 16 -20.53 25.35 -1.41
N THR A 17 -19.43 24.66 -1.67
CA THR A 17 -19.41 23.29 -2.19
C THR A 17 -18.71 22.34 -1.22
N VAL A 18 -19.27 21.15 -1.09
CA VAL A 18 -18.69 20.04 -0.32
C VAL A 18 -18.90 18.77 -1.14
N SER A 19 -17.81 18.19 -1.61
CA SER A 19 -17.80 16.89 -2.29
C SER A 19 -17.08 15.89 -1.40
N VAL A 20 -17.75 14.79 -1.06
CA VAL A 20 -17.13 13.66 -0.36
C VAL A 20 -17.33 12.41 -1.20
N THR A 21 -16.27 11.64 -1.38
CA THR A 21 -16.32 10.27 -1.87
C THR A 21 -15.75 9.37 -0.77
N TYR A 22 -16.40 8.23 -0.55
CA TYR A 22 -15.94 7.21 0.38
C TYR A 22 -15.98 5.86 -0.32
N ALA A 23 -14.88 5.11 -0.22
CA ALA A 23 -14.76 3.73 -0.66
C ALA A 23 -14.37 2.87 0.55
N GLU A 24 -15.02 1.73 0.71
CA GLU A 24 -14.75 0.76 1.77
C GLU A 24 -14.85 -0.63 1.16
N ASN A 25 -13.69 -1.24 0.91
CA ASN A 25 -13.56 -2.55 0.30
C ASN A 25 -12.94 -3.50 1.32
N THR A 26 -13.54 -4.68 1.51
CA THR A 26 -12.98 -5.72 2.35
C THR A 26 -13.15 -7.06 1.64
N MET A 27 -12.04 -7.71 1.31
CA MET A 27 -12.02 -9.07 0.81
C MET A 27 -11.28 -9.97 1.79
N SER A 28 -12.05 -10.87 2.40
CA SER A 28 -11.50 -11.94 3.24
C SER A 28 -11.68 -13.28 2.53
N GLY A 29 -10.56 -13.98 2.28
CA GLY A 29 -10.51 -15.21 1.48
C GLY A 29 -9.97 -16.41 2.24
N SER A 30 -10.38 -17.60 1.83
CA SER A 30 -9.73 -18.85 2.20
C SER A 30 -9.82 -19.81 1.03
N LEU A 31 -8.66 -20.18 0.48
CA LEU A 31 -8.52 -21.20 -0.54
C LEU A 31 -7.68 -22.34 0.04
N LEU A 32 -8.25 -23.54 0.04
CA LEU A 32 -7.63 -24.74 0.58
C LEU A 32 -7.70 -25.86 -0.44
N ALA A 33 -6.54 -26.32 -0.89
CA ALA A 33 -6.38 -27.62 -1.53
C ALA A 33 -5.70 -28.54 -0.53
N THR A 34 -6.32 -29.67 -0.17
CA THR A 34 -5.78 -30.53 0.89
C THR A 34 -6.03 -32.02 0.66
N ILE A 35 -5.16 -32.84 1.23
CA ILE A 35 -5.32 -34.28 1.41
C ILE A 35 -5.37 -34.52 2.92
N ASP A 36 -6.53 -34.93 3.42
CA ASP A 36 -6.94 -34.99 4.83
C ASP A 36 -7.51 -36.40 5.14
N ASP A 37 -7.07 -37.05 6.22
CA ASP A 37 -7.34 -38.46 6.62
C ASP A 37 -7.44 -39.45 5.43
N SER A 38 -6.50 -39.33 4.48
CA SER A 38 -6.66 -39.90 3.13
C SER A 38 -5.49 -40.74 2.66
N THR A 39 -5.78 -41.93 2.12
CA THR A 39 -4.81 -42.75 1.38
C THR A 39 -4.89 -42.44 -0.12
N VAL A 40 -3.85 -41.82 -0.66
CA VAL A 40 -3.73 -41.46 -2.09
C VAL A 40 -2.55 -42.22 -2.70
N THR A 41 -2.78 -42.98 -3.78
CA THR A 41 -1.70 -43.74 -4.44
C THR A 41 -1.77 -43.60 -5.95
N SER A 42 -0.66 -43.11 -6.52
CA SER A 42 -0.42 -43.08 -7.96
C SER A 42 0.68 -44.09 -8.30
N THR A 43 0.43 -45.00 -9.22
CA THR A 43 1.34 -46.12 -9.55
C THR A 43 2.28 -45.85 -10.72
N SER A 44 2.07 -44.74 -11.43
CA SER A 44 2.86 -44.37 -12.63
C SER A 44 2.87 -42.86 -12.92
N GLY A 45 2.56 -42.04 -11.92
CA GLY A 45 2.46 -40.58 -12.06
C GLY A 45 2.63 -39.88 -10.71
N SER A 46 2.59 -38.56 -10.73
CA SER A 46 2.73 -37.72 -9.54
C SER A 46 1.42 -37.59 -8.76
N VAL A 47 1.51 -36.99 -7.57
CA VAL A 47 0.38 -36.36 -6.86
C VAL A 47 0.71 -34.89 -6.70
N THR A 48 -0.26 -34.01 -6.97
CA THR A 48 -0.10 -32.57 -6.90
C THR A 48 -1.31 -31.99 -6.16
N VAL A 49 -1.02 -31.18 -5.14
CA VAL A 49 -1.97 -30.33 -4.42
C VAL A 49 -1.64 -28.89 -4.83
N ASP A 50 -2.63 -28.12 -5.27
CA ASP A 50 -2.41 -26.84 -5.94
C ASP A 50 -3.49 -25.84 -5.52
N ALA A 51 -3.07 -24.72 -4.94
CA ALA A 51 -3.93 -23.65 -4.43
C ALA A 51 -3.43 -22.31 -4.99
N PHE A 52 -4.22 -21.70 -5.88
CA PHE A 52 -3.88 -20.47 -6.58
C PHE A 52 -4.94 -19.39 -6.32
N ALA A 53 -4.54 -18.25 -5.75
CA ALA A 53 -5.41 -17.10 -5.53
C ALA A 53 -4.97 -15.87 -6.34
N ASP A 54 -5.95 -15.28 -7.01
CA ASP A 54 -5.89 -14.02 -7.76
C ASP A 54 -7.11 -13.21 -7.29
N ASN A 55 -6.88 -12.36 -6.29
CA ASN A 55 -7.89 -11.47 -5.70
C ASN A 55 -7.56 -10.03 -6.07
N LEU A 56 -8.53 -9.27 -6.57
CA LEU A 56 -8.36 -7.86 -6.91
C LEU A 56 -9.32 -6.97 -6.09
N ILE A 57 -8.78 -5.95 -5.41
CA ILE A 57 -9.55 -4.82 -4.89
C ILE A 57 -9.23 -3.57 -5.71
N GLU A 58 -10.24 -2.97 -6.35
CA GLU A 58 -10.18 -1.62 -6.93
C GLU A 58 -10.88 -0.61 -5.99
N ALA A 59 -10.14 0.34 -5.41
CA ALA A 59 -10.62 1.28 -4.38
C ALA A 59 -10.70 2.75 -4.87
N ASP A 60 -11.22 2.95 -6.08
CA ASP A 60 -11.35 4.24 -6.76
C ASP A 60 -12.15 5.31 -5.99
N GLY A 61 -11.64 6.55 -5.98
CA GLY A 61 -12.38 7.68 -5.41
C GLY A 61 -12.04 9.05 -6.02
N VAL A 62 -13.03 9.73 -6.61
CA VAL A 62 -12.83 11.09 -7.15
C VAL A 62 -13.79 12.10 -6.50
N ALA A 63 -13.30 13.20 -5.93
CA ALA A 63 -14.11 14.26 -5.31
C ALA A 63 -13.75 15.65 -5.85
N VAL A 64 -14.67 16.30 -6.56
CA VAL A 64 -14.45 17.63 -7.16
C VAL A 64 -15.43 18.67 -6.61
N GLY A 65 -14.93 19.77 -6.06
CA GLY A 65 -15.74 20.85 -5.49
C GLY A 65 -15.37 22.20 -6.11
N VAL A 66 -16.35 22.92 -6.69
CA VAL A 66 -16.08 24.20 -7.39
C VAL A 66 -17.03 25.30 -6.94
N SER A 67 -16.49 26.39 -6.39
CA SER A 67 -17.25 27.53 -5.88
C SER A 67 -16.84 28.81 -6.62
N VAL A 68 -17.78 29.46 -7.35
CA VAL A 68 -17.49 30.63 -8.19
C VAL A 68 -18.31 31.87 -7.81
N GLY A 69 -17.62 32.92 -7.42
CA GLY A 69 -18.16 34.20 -6.97
C GLY A 69 -18.58 35.13 -8.12
N GLY A 70 -19.75 35.76 -7.96
CA GLY A 70 -20.17 36.84 -8.86
C GLY A 70 -19.42 38.14 -8.56
N ALA A 71 -19.31 39.04 -9.55
CA ALA A 71 -18.75 40.39 -9.39
C ALA A 71 -19.70 41.36 -8.67
N GLY A 72 -20.34 40.88 -7.60
CA GLY A 72 -21.28 41.61 -6.76
C GLY A 72 -20.62 42.53 -5.74
N GLY A 73 -21.37 43.05 -4.77
CA GLY A 73 -20.79 43.87 -3.69
C GLY A 73 -19.81 43.09 -2.80
N VAL A 74 -20.24 41.91 -2.35
CA VAL A 74 -19.43 40.96 -1.56
C VAL A 74 -19.47 39.58 -2.22
N SER A 75 -18.36 38.84 -2.19
CA SER A 75 -18.30 37.43 -2.57
C SER A 75 -17.60 36.59 -1.51
N ILE A 76 -18.23 35.50 -1.09
CA ILE A 76 -17.68 34.50 -0.18
C ILE A 76 -17.81 33.13 -0.87
N ASN A 77 -16.70 32.41 -0.99
CA ASN A 77 -16.61 31.17 -1.76
C ASN A 77 -15.86 30.11 -0.93
N VAL A 78 -16.48 28.96 -0.72
CA VAL A 78 -15.87 27.84 0.02
C VAL A 78 -16.01 26.57 -0.81
N ALA A 79 -14.90 25.91 -1.09
CA ALA A 79 -14.88 24.60 -1.73
C ALA A 79 -14.16 23.59 -0.80
N ALA A 80 -14.82 22.47 -0.52
CA ALA A 80 -14.22 21.34 0.18
C ALA A 80 -14.38 20.06 -0.64
N SER A 81 -13.30 19.30 -0.77
CA SER A 81 -13.26 18.01 -1.45
C SER A 81 -12.53 17.00 -0.57
N ALA A 82 -13.16 15.86 -0.29
CA ALA A 82 -12.55 14.76 0.43
C ALA A 82 -12.76 13.45 -0.33
N VAL A 83 -11.68 12.67 -0.48
CA VAL A 83 -11.74 11.25 -0.83
C VAL A 83 -11.11 10.47 0.32
N LEU A 84 -11.87 9.53 0.87
CA LEU A 84 -11.36 8.55 1.83
C LEU A 84 -11.58 7.16 1.22
N ALA A 85 -10.54 6.33 1.18
CA ALA A 85 -10.67 4.92 0.86
C ALA A 85 -10.02 4.05 1.93
N THR A 86 -10.69 2.95 2.26
CA THR A 86 -10.15 1.88 3.09
C THR A 86 -10.27 0.57 2.31
N ALA A 87 -9.14 -0.07 2.04
CA ALA A 87 -9.07 -1.39 1.42
C ALA A 87 -8.45 -2.37 2.42
N VAL A 88 -9.09 -3.52 2.62
CA VAL A 88 -8.62 -4.57 3.51
C VAL A 88 -8.64 -5.90 2.75
N LEU A 89 -7.46 -6.48 2.53
CA LEU A 89 -7.30 -7.79 1.90
C LEU A 89 -6.67 -8.77 2.90
N THR A 90 -7.39 -9.83 3.25
CA THR A 90 -6.93 -10.84 4.21
C THR A 90 -7.25 -12.24 3.71
N ASN A 91 -6.28 -13.00 3.24
CA ASN A 91 -6.51 -14.31 2.63
C ASN A 91 -5.55 -15.39 3.13
N VAL A 92 -6.09 -16.61 3.19
CA VAL A 92 -5.31 -17.84 3.40
C VAL A 92 -5.31 -18.64 2.10
N VAL A 93 -4.13 -19.02 1.63
CA VAL A 93 -3.94 -19.92 0.49
C VAL A 93 -3.11 -21.09 0.98
N GLU A 94 -3.72 -22.26 1.11
CA GLU A 94 -3.04 -23.43 1.63
C GLU A 94 -3.14 -24.62 0.68
N ALA A 95 -1.98 -25.24 0.40
CA ALA A 95 -1.84 -26.53 -0.24
C ALA A 95 -1.22 -27.52 0.75
N SER A 96 -2.00 -28.47 1.26
CA SER A 96 -1.58 -29.29 2.41
C SER A 96 -1.84 -30.79 2.30
N ILE A 97 -1.05 -31.57 3.05
CA ILE A 97 -1.20 -33.02 3.26
C ILE A 97 -1.14 -33.25 4.77
N ILE A 98 -2.29 -33.57 5.38
CA ILE A 98 -2.51 -33.46 6.82
C ILE A 98 -3.22 -34.68 7.43
N ASP A 99 -3.26 -34.70 8.76
CA ASP A 99 -4.14 -35.52 9.60
C ASP A 99 -4.09 -37.03 9.29
N GLY A 100 -2.89 -37.61 9.29
CA GLY A 100 -2.67 -39.05 9.12
C GLY A 100 -2.67 -39.54 7.66
N SER A 101 -2.67 -38.62 6.69
CA SER A 101 -2.71 -38.96 5.27
C SER A 101 -1.51 -39.78 4.80
N ASN A 102 -1.73 -40.63 3.80
CA ASN A 102 -0.74 -41.56 3.25
C ASN A 102 -0.68 -41.42 1.72
N VAL A 103 0.31 -40.67 1.23
CA VAL A 103 0.43 -40.26 -0.18
C VAL A 103 1.63 -40.97 -0.82
N ALA A 104 1.40 -41.81 -1.83
CA ALA A 104 2.47 -42.60 -2.45
C ALA A 104 2.45 -42.55 -3.99
N ALA A 105 3.38 -41.78 -4.58
CA ALA A 105 3.42 -41.41 -5.99
C ALA A 105 4.81 -41.66 -6.64
N ASN A 106 5.02 -41.17 -7.87
CA ASN A 106 6.35 -41.08 -8.49
C ASN A 106 7.13 -39.82 -8.02
N SER A 107 6.40 -38.73 -7.81
CA SER A 107 6.80 -37.48 -7.14
C SER A 107 5.56 -36.86 -6.48
N VAL A 108 5.75 -36.05 -5.44
CA VAL A 108 4.65 -35.39 -4.71
C VAL A 108 4.92 -33.89 -4.64
N SER A 109 3.91 -33.06 -4.89
CA SER A 109 4.04 -31.62 -4.81
C SER A 109 2.85 -30.95 -4.11
N ALA A 110 3.10 -29.94 -3.28
CA ALA A 110 2.08 -29.02 -2.80
C ALA A 110 2.52 -27.58 -3.11
N THR A 111 1.69 -26.86 -3.88
CA THR A 111 1.95 -25.49 -4.32
C THR A 111 0.86 -24.56 -3.83
N ALA A 112 1.23 -23.52 -3.10
CA ALA A 112 0.36 -22.42 -2.72
C ALA A 112 0.91 -21.12 -3.35
N THR A 113 0.10 -20.46 -4.17
CA THR A 113 0.46 -19.23 -4.88
C THR A 113 -0.58 -18.15 -4.63
N ASP A 114 -0.15 -16.96 -4.24
CA ASP A 114 -1.01 -15.80 -4.04
C ASP A 114 -0.51 -14.57 -4.81
N GLU A 115 -1.25 -14.17 -5.84
CA GLU A 115 -0.97 -13.05 -6.74
C GLU A 115 -1.89 -11.83 -6.43
N SER A 116 -2.42 -11.74 -5.20
CA SER A 116 -3.48 -10.77 -4.86
C SER A 116 -3.03 -9.31 -5.00
N THR A 117 -3.91 -8.49 -5.57
CA THR A 117 -3.66 -7.08 -5.91
C THR A 117 -4.65 -6.14 -5.23
N VAL A 118 -4.17 -4.99 -4.76
CA VAL A 118 -4.99 -3.90 -4.20
C VAL A 118 -4.58 -2.56 -4.80
N ASP A 119 -5.46 -1.99 -5.62
CA ASP A 119 -5.27 -0.69 -6.29
C ASP A 119 -6.15 0.38 -5.64
N ALA A 120 -5.61 1.55 -5.28
CA ALA A 120 -6.33 2.59 -4.54
C ALA A 120 -6.11 4.02 -5.09
N THR A 121 -6.76 4.35 -6.21
CA THR A 121 -6.62 5.64 -6.92
C THR A 121 -7.58 6.73 -6.40
N LEU A 122 -7.05 7.72 -5.67
CA LEU A 122 -7.82 8.77 -5.00
C LEU A 122 -7.49 10.19 -5.51
N VAL A 123 -8.48 10.92 -6.03
CA VAL A 123 -8.31 12.29 -6.55
C VAL A 123 -9.29 13.28 -5.91
N ALA A 124 -8.77 14.14 -5.02
CA ALA A 124 -9.50 15.24 -4.40
C ALA A 124 -9.10 16.58 -5.03
N ALA A 125 -10.03 17.31 -5.65
CA ALA A 125 -9.77 18.62 -6.25
C ALA A 125 -10.80 19.66 -5.78
N SER A 126 -10.34 20.78 -5.22
CA SER A 126 -11.21 21.84 -4.68
C SER A 126 -10.79 23.23 -5.16
N VAL A 127 -11.72 23.95 -5.80
CA VAL A 127 -11.46 25.20 -6.52
C VAL A 127 -12.42 26.29 -6.05
N SER A 128 -11.88 27.39 -5.53
CA SER A 128 -12.65 28.54 -5.03
C SER A 128 -12.20 29.82 -5.72
N ILE A 129 -13.08 30.43 -6.52
CA ILE A 129 -12.77 31.61 -7.35
C ILE A 129 -13.71 32.75 -6.96
N GLY A 130 -13.17 33.88 -6.50
CA GLY A 130 -13.93 35.04 -6.05
C GLY A 130 -14.05 36.14 -7.09
N GLY A 131 -15.29 36.54 -7.36
CA GLY A 131 -15.62 37.62 -8.30
C GLY A 131 -15.14 38.99 -7.82
N ALA A 132 -14.91 39.89 -8.80
CA ALA A 132 -14.23 41.20 -8.66
C ALA A 132 -15.02 42.29 -7.89
N GLY A 133 -15.69 41.92 -6.80
CA GLY A 133 -16.51 42.80 -5.97
C GLY A 133 -15.71 43.75 -5.07
N ALA A 134 -16.40 44.41 -4.13
CA ALA A 134 -15.71 45.25 -3.13
C ALA A 134 -14.97 44.39 -2.09
N VAL A 135 -15.51 43.21 -1.76
CA VAL A 135 -14.89 42.21 -0.87
C VAL A 135 -14.97 40.82 -1.51
N SER A 136 -13.87 40.07 -1.44
CA SER A 136 -13.74 38.70 -1.97
C SER A 136 -13.06 37.83 -0.92
N VAL A 137 -13.70 36.75 -0.48
CA VAL A 137 -13.16 35.81 0.53
C VAL A 137 -13.30 34.38 0.01
N ASN A 138 -12.19 33.67 -0.11
CA ASN A 138 -12.12 32.39 -0.82
C ASN A 138 -11.36 31.36 0.02
N ALA A 139 -11.95 30.18 0.19
CA ALA A 139 -11.35 29.03 0.84
C ALA A 139 -11.47 27.79 -0.05
N SER A 140 -10.37 27.05 -0.23
CA SER A 140 -10.40 25.71 -0.83
C SER A 140 -9.66 24.71 0.06
N ILE A 141 -10.20 23.51 0.20
CA ILE A 141 -9.60 22.40 0.95
C ILE A 141 -9.79 21.11 0.14
N ALA A 142 -8.69 20.48 -0.27
CA ALA A 142 -8.68 19.15 -0.87
C ALA A 142 -7.98 18.15 0.06
N VAL A 143 -8.57 16.97 0.26
CA VAL A 143 -7.97 15.88 1.05
C VAL A 143 -8.19 14.54 0.36
N SER A 144 -7.13 13.77 0.12
CA SER A 144 -7.17 12.35 -0.22
C SER A 144 -6.54 11.55 0.93
N VAL A 145 -7.19 10.47 1.36
CA VAL A 145 -6.67 9.53 2.36
C VAL A 145 -6.94 8.11 1.90
N ALA A 146 -5.89 7.38 1.54
CA ALA A 146 -5.91 5.95 1.32
C ALA A 146 -5.38 5.22 2.56
N GLN A 147 -6.06 4.16 2.96
CA GLN A 147 -5.55 3.17 3.91
C GLN A 147 -5.71 1.79 3.30
N VAL A 148 -4.61 1.05 3.20
CA VAL A 148 -4.58 -0.35 2.76
C VAL A 148 -4.00 -1.21 3.87
N ASP A 149 -4.75 -2.23 4.29
CA ASP A 149 -4.28 -3.29 5.16
C ASP A 149 -4.25 -4.60 4.33
N PHE A 150 -3.07 -5.17 4.11
CA PHE A 150 -2.80 -6.30 3.22
C PHE A 150 -2.16 -7.45 4.00
N GLY A 151 -2.78 -8.62 4.06
CA GLY A 151 -2.27 -9.76 4.82
C GLY A 151 -2.55 -11.09 4.14
N THR A 152 -1.59 -11.58 3.38
CA THR A 152 -1.63 -12.93 2.78
C THR A 152 -1.06 -13.97 3.76
N ASN A 153 -1.57 -15.19 3.69
CA ASN A 153 -1.04 -16.34 4.44
C ASN A 153 -0.95 -17.54 3.50
N THR A 154 0.19 -17.66 2.84
CA THR A 154 0.44 -18.61 1.75
C THR A 154 1.27 -19.78 2.26
N ARG A 155 0.70 -20.99 2.26
CA ARG A 155 1.24 -22.16 2.97
C ARG A 155 1.30 -23.42 2.11
N ALA A 156 2.48 -24.02 2.01
CA ALA A 156 2.66 -25.40 1.56
C ALA A 156 3.02 -26.27 2.77
N LEU A 157 2.25 -27.32 3.07
CA LEU A 157 2.33 -28.01 4.36
C LEU A 157 2.24 -29.54 4.22
N ILE A 158 3.16 -30.26 4.88
CA ILE A 158 2.97 -31.66 5.28
C ILE A 158 2.95 -31.70 6.81
N SER A 159 1.91 -32.31 7.39
CA SER A 159 1.74 -32.40 8.85
C SER A 159 1.19 -33.77 9.26
N GLY A 160 1.83 -34.44 10.23
CA GLY A 160 1.36 -35.73 10.76
C GLY A 160 1.01 -36.78 9.70
N SER A 161 1.76 -36.80 8.59
CA SER A 161 1.39 -37.55 7.37
C SER A 161 2.58 -38.28 6.77
N LYS A 162 2.30 -39.41 6.11
CA LYS A 162 3.31 -40.18 5.36
C LYS A 162 3.28 -39.86 3.87
N VAL A 163 4.43 -39.50 3.31
CA VAL A 163 4.61 -39.12 1.91
C VAL A 163 5.76 -39.92 1.28
N LEU A 164 5.50 -40.56 0.15
CA LEU A 164 6.47 -41.39 -0.59
C LEU A 164 6.54 -41.00 -2.06
N ALA A 165 7.68 -40.46 -2.48
CA ALA A 165 8.02 -40.13 -3.86
C ALA A 165 9.08 -41.12 -4.40
N ARG A 166 8.61 -42.14 -5.13
CA ARG A 166 9.41 -43.32 -5.48
C ARG A 166 10.56 -43.09 -6.47
N THR A 167 10.54 -41.99 -7.24
CA THR A 167 11.40 -41.82 -8.44
C THR A 167 11.84 -40.38 -8.71
N GLY A 168 11.40 -39.44 -7.87
CA GLY A 168 11.61 -38.01 -8.01
C GLY A 168 11.21 -37.34 -6.69
N ASP A 169 10.95 -36.04 -6.75
CA ASP A 169 11.03 -35.21 -5.55
C ASP A 169 9.74 -35.18 -4.70
N VAL A 170 9.90 -34.76 -3.45
CA VAL A 170 8.83 -34.15 -2.64
C VAL A 170 9.08 -32.65 -2.62
N SER A 171 8.12 -31.85 -3.10
CA SER A 171 8.27 -30.41 -3.28
C SER A 171 7.15 -29.62 -2.61
N LEU A 172 7.50 -28.65 -1.77
CA LEU A 172 6.60 -27.71 -1.11
C LEU A 172 6.96 -26.29 -1.54
N THR A 173 6.05 -25.62 -2.26
CA THR A 173 6.28 -24.27 -2.77
C THR A 173 5.18 -23.34 -2.25
N ALA A 174 5.57 -22.33 -1.47
CA ALA A 174 4.74 -21.20 -1.11
C ALA A 174 5.29 -19.93 -1.79
N LEU A 175 4.46 -19.24 -2.56
CA LEU A 175 4.85 -18.08 -3.36
C LEU A 175 3.81 -16.95 -3.20
N SER A 176 4.24 -15.76 -2.78
CA SER A 176 3.40 -14.56 -2.87
C SER A 176 4.06 -13.53 -3.79
N THR A 177 3.32 -13.12 -4.82
CA THR A 177 3.72 -12.21 -5.90
C THR A 177 2.72 -11.05 -6.04
N GLY A 178 1.83 -10.88 -5.06
CA GLY A 178 0.83 -9.84 -5.02
C GLY A 178 1.39 -8.41 -4.93
N SER A 179 0.54 -7.42 -5.18
CA SER A 179 0.93 -6.01 -5.20
C SER A 179 -0.09 -5.09 -4.55
N VAL A 180 0.39 -3.97 -3.99
CA VAL A 180 -0.43 -2.89 -3.46
C VAL A 180 0.02 -1.59 -4.11
N ASP A 181 -0.89 -0.92 -4.84
CA ASP A 181 -0.62 0.36 -5.50
C ASP A 181 -1.56 1.45 -4.98
N VAL A 182 -0.99 2.58 -4.55
CA VAL A 182 -1.72 3.63 -3.82
C VAL A 182 -1.41 5.03 -4.36
N ASP A 183 -2.26 5.48 -5.28
CA ASP A 183 -2.27 6.80 -5.91
C ASP A 183 -3.12 7.78 -5.08
N ALA A 184 -2.54 8.77 -4.39
CA ALA A 184 -3.32 9.74 -3.61
C ALA A 184 -3.01 11.20 -3.97
N VAL A 185 -3.94 11.85 -4.67
CA VAL A 185 -3.79 13.21 -5.24
C VAL A 185 -4.75 14.22 -4.59
N ALA A 186 -4.20 15.33 -4.08
CA ALA A 186 -4.97 16.43 -3.47
C ALA A 186 -4.60 17.80 -4.08
N VAL A 187 -5.58 18.50 -4.66
CA VAL A 187 -5.38 19.80 -5.34
C VAL A 187 -6.31 20.88 -4.80
N GLY A 188 -5.77 21.84 -4.05
CA GLY A 188 -6.50 23.00 -3.51
C GLY A 188 -6.15 24.30 -4.23
N VAL A 189 -7.14 24.95 -4.86
CA VAL A 189 -6.95 26.21 -5.62
C VAL A 189 -7.90 27.30 -5.10
N SER A 190 -7.37 28.47 -4.73
CA SER A 190 -8.14 29.56 -4.11
C SER A 190 -7.71 30.91 -4.66
N PHE A 191 -8.54 31.55 -5.49
CA PHE A 191 -8.24 32.86 -6.08
C PHE A 191 -9.31 33.89 -5.77
N GLY A 192 -8.91 35.10 -5.42
CA GLY A 192 -9.79 36.23 -5.17
C GLY A 192 -9.31 37.48 -5.89
N ALA A 193 -10.21 38.11 -6.65
CA ALA A 193 -10.04 39.47 -7.14
C ALA A 193 -11.05 40.40 -6.45
N SER A 194 -10.67 41.64 -6.17
CA SER A 194 -11.58 42.65 -5.62
C SER A 194 -11.13 44.08 -5.91
N GLY A 195 -12.08 45.01 -5.91
CA GLY A 195 -11.82 46.46 -5.86
C GLY A 195 -11.50 46.99 -4.45
N GLY A 196 -11.48 46.15 -3.41
CA GLY A 196 -11.29 46.56 -2.02
C GLY A 196 -10.47 45.58 -1.19
N VAL A 197 -11.08 44.50 -0.69
CA VAL A 197 -10.42 43.50 0.17
C VAL A 197 -10.50 42.11 -0.43
N SER A 198 -9.37 41.40 -0.53
CA SER A 198 -9.30 40.02 -1.02
C SER A 198 -8.58 39.12 -0.02
N GLY A 199 -9.25 38.06 0.42
CA GLY A 199 -8.65 36.96 1.18
C GLY A 199 -8.78 35.66 0.41
N SER A 200 -7.69 34.90 0.34
CA SER A 200 -7.66 33.55 -0.25
C SER A 200 -6.87 32.60 0.63
N VAL A 201 -7.45 31.44 0.92
CA VAL A 201 -6.81 30.32 1.62
C VAL A 201 -6.98 29.06 0.78
N ALA A 202 -5.89 28.33 0.55
CA ALA A 202 -5.87 27.02 -0.09
C ALA A 202 -5.21 25.98 0.83
N ALA A 203 -5.77 24.78 0.89
CA ALA A 203 -5.20 23.63 1.56
C ALA A 203 -5.30 22.37 0.68
N ALA A 204 -4.23 21.59 0.66
CA ALA A 204 -4.17 20.27 0.03
C ALA A 204 -3.50 19.28 0.99
N GLY A 205 -4.08 18.09 1.15
CA GLY A 205 -3.55 17.01 1.98
C GLY A 205 -3.69 15.66 1.29
N ALA A 206 -2.59 15.05 0.86
CA ALA A 206 -2.55 13.69 0.34
C ALA A 206 -1.96 12.76 1.41
N ILE A 207 -2.63 11.65 1.69
CA ILE A 207 -2.19 10.66 2.68
C ILE A 207 -2.39 9.26 2.12
N ALA A 208 -1.34 8.44 2.19
CA ALA A 208 -1.38 7.00 2.00
C ALA A 208 -0.83 6.31 3.25
N ILE A 209 -1.45 5.20 3.63
CA ILE A 209 -1.00 4.31 4.71
C ILE A 209 -1.13 2.89 4.19
N ILE A 210 -0.02 2.15 4.16
CA ILE A 210 0.01 0.73 3.80
C ILE A 210 0.52 -0.03 5.01
N ASN A 211 -0.22 -1.05 5.45
CA ASN A 211 0.23 -2.03 6.43
C ASN A 211 0.22 -3.42 5.79
N SER A 212 1.36 -4.11 5.79
CA SER A 212 1.49 -5.48 5.29
C SER A 212 1.82 -6.45 6.42
N THR A 213 1.12 -7.59 6.49
CA THR A 213 1.39 -8.66 7.47
C THR A 213 1.43 -10.05 6.80
N ASN A 214 2.23 -10.18 5.75
CA ASN A 214 2.32 -11.42 4.97
C ASN A 214 3.04 -12.55 5.72
N LEU A 215 2.52 -13.76 5.57
CA LEU A 215 3.18 -15.01 5.95
C LEU A 215 3.32 -15.91 4.72
N VAL A 216 4.54 -16.25 4.34
CA VAL A 216 4.83 -17.23 3.28
C VAL A 216 5.61 -18.40 3.88
N SER A 217 5.08 -19.62 3.82
CA SER A 217 5.65 -20.76 4.54
C SER A 217 5.56 -22.09 3.79
N ALA A 218 6.68 -22.79 3.66
CA ALA A 218 6.72 -24.19 3.20
C ALA A 218 7.31 -25.08 4.30
N SER A 219 6.56 -26.09 4.77
CA SER A 219 6.92 -26.79 6.03
C SER A 219 6.54 -28.28 6.08
N ILE A 220 7.39 -29.08 6.73
CA ILE A 220 7.16 -30.50 7.09
C ILE A 220 7.25 -30.59 8.62
N VAL A 221 6.15 -30.96 9.29
CA VAL A 221 6.06 -30.88 10.76
C VAL A 221 5.27 -32.02 11.42
N ALA A 222 5.44 -32.13 12.75
CA ALA A 222 4.56 -32.86 13.68
C ALA A 222 4.36 -34.35 13.34
N ASP A 223 5.42 -35.14 13.55
CA ASP A 223 5.54 -36.58 13.24
C ASP A 223 5.19 -36.92 11.77
N SER A 224 5.64 -36.10 10.81
CA SER A 224 5.58 -36.44 9.39
C SER A 224 6.71 -37.41 8.98
N ASP A 225 6.43 -38.24 7.98
CA ASP A 225 7.31 -39.31 7.46
C ASP A 225 7.43 -39.12 5.93
N VAL A 226 8.58 -38.63 5.45
CA VAL A 226 8.74 -38.14 4.07
C VAL A 226 9.95 -38.81 3.38
N ASP A 227 9.66 -39.74 2.47
CA ASP A 227 10.64 -40.54 1.70
C ASP A 227 10.65 -40.09 0.22
N ALA A 228 11.75 -39.49 -0.23
CA ALA A 228 12.03 -39.17 -1.63
C ALA A 228 13.10 -40.11 -2.20
N THR A 229 12.80 -41.41 -2.24
CA THR A 229 13.73 -42.56 -2.42
C THR A 229 14.82 -42.41 -3.48
N LEU A 230 14.58 -41.65 -4.56
CA LEU A 230 15.52 -41.41 -5.67
C LEU A 230 15.60 -39.92 -6.09
N GLY A 231 15.07 -39.01 -5.28
CA GLY A 231 15.01 -37.57 -5.55
C GLY A 231 15.27 -36.74 -4.31
N SER A 232 14.97 -35.45 -4.41
CA SER A 232 15.21 -34.47 -3.35
C SER A 232 13.95 -34.17 -2.53
N VAL A 233 14.14 -33.62 -1.34
CA VAL A 233 13.07 -32.94 -0.58
C VAL A 233 13.33 -31.44 -0.67
N ILE A 234 12.38 -30.69 -1.24
CA ILE A 234 12.56 -29.30 -1.63
C ILE A 234 11.46 -28.45 -1.00
N LEU A 235 11.84 -27.52 -0.13
CA LEU A 235 10.97 -26.51 0.45
C LEU A 235 11.38 -25.15 -0.10
N SER A 236 10.42 -24.41 -0.65
CA SER A 236 10.61 -23.05 -1.16
C SER A 236 9.51 -22.14 -0.60
N ALA A 237 9.90 -21.06 0.07
CA ALA A 237 9.01 -19.99 0.52
C ALA A 237 9.53 -18.67 -0.03
N THR A 238 8.73 -17.99 -0.85
CA THR A 238 9.15 -16.77 -1.57
C THR A 238 8.12 -15.67 -1.44
N ASP A 239 8.53 -14.51 -0.92
CA ASP A 239 7.76 -13.26 -0.94
C ASP A 239 8.45 -12.27 -1.92
N GLU A 240 7.81 -12.05 -3.06
CA GLU A 240 8.17 -11.10 -4.11
C GLU A 240 7.16 -9.94 -4.18
N THR A 241 6.45 -9.64 -3.08
CA THR A 241 5.36 -8.64 -3.09
C THR A 241 5.84 -7.20 -3.34
N LEU A 242 5.01 -6.44 -4.06
CA LEU A 242 5.28 -5.05 -4.47
C LEU A 242 4.39 -4.07 -3.71
N PHE A 243 4.98 -2.97 -3.23
CA PHE A 243 4.27 -1.89 -2.54
C PHE A 243 4.66 -0.55 -3.16
N THR A 244 3.75 0.06 -3.91
CA THR A 244 3.91 1.40 -4.51
C THR A 244 2.98 2.40 -3.84
N SER A 245 3.47 3.62 -3.55
CA SER A 245 2.68 4.63 -2.86
C SER A 245 3.10 6.07 -3.20
N ASP A 246 2.34 6.70 -4.09
CA ASP A 246 2.59 8.05 -4.57
C ASP A 246 1.59 9.06 -3.97
N VAL A 247 2.11 10.08 -3.28
CA VAL A 247 1.30 11.06 -2.54
C VAL A 247 1.54 12.49 -3.02
N ASP A 248 0.57 13.02 -3.76
CA ASP A 248 0.72 14.24 -4.57
C ASP A 248 -0.17 15.38 -4.02
N SER A 249 0.44 16.45 -3.49
CA SER A 249 -0.28 17.56 -2.84
C SER A 249 0.07 18.93 -3.43
N VAL A 250 -0.93 19.60 -4.01
CA VAL A 250 -0.75 20.88 -4.72
C VAL A 250 -1.71 21.94 -4.20
N SER A 251 -1.17 23.05 -3.70
CA SER A 251 -1.93 24.13 -3.05
C SER A 251 -1.59 25.48 -3.67
N VAL A 252 -2.58 26.16 -4.26
CA VAL A 252 -2.38 27.44 -4.96
C VAL A 252 -3.35 28.50 -4.45
N SER A 253 -2.82 29.59 -3.90
CA SER A 253 -3.61 30.70 -3.37
C SER A 253 -3.23 32.04 -4.03
N GLY A 254 -4.21 32.85 -4.39
CA GLY A 254 -4.03 34.15 -5.02
C GLY A 254 -5.00 35.21 -4.52
N ALA A 255 -4.51 36.38 -4.08
CA ALA A 255 -5.35 37.48 -3.59
C ALA A 255 -4.95 38.82 -4.21
N ILE A 256 -5.81 39.34 -5.10
CA ILE A 256 -5.63 40.62 -5.80
C ILE A 256 -6.69 41.60 -5.28
N SER A 257 -6.29 42.78 -4.80
CA SER A 257 -7.21 43.74 -4.17
C SER A 257 -6.92 45.21 -4.47
N GLY A 258 -7.94 46.05 -4.30
CA GLY A 258 -7.82 47.50 -4.23
C GLY A 258 -7.37 48.05 -2.88
N GLY A 259 -6.90 47.22 -1.94
CA GLY A 259 -6.71 47.63 -0.55
C GLY A 259 -5.96 46.62 0.32
N ALA A 260 -6.68 45.64 0.88
CA ALA A 260 -6.12 44.60 1.74
C ALA A 260 -6.18 43.22 1.06
N GLY A 261 -5.01 42.70 0.65
CA GLY A 261 -4.79 41.35 0.13
C GLY A 261 -4.17 40.45 1.21
N ILE A 262 -4.62 39.19 1.26
CA ILE A 262 -4.03 38.09 2.04
C ILE A 262 -4.16 36.80 1.22
N ALA A 263 -3.05 36.12 0.95
CA ALA A 263 -3.03 34.79 0.34
C ALA A 263 -2.29 33.79 1.25
N LEU A 264 -2.92 32.66 1.59
CA LEU A 264 -2.28 31.54 2.30
C LEU A 264 -2.46 30.24 1.50
N SER A 265 -1.39 29.48 1.28
CA SER A 265 -1.45 28.12 0.73
C SER A 265 -0.71 27.14 1.65
N ILE A 266 -1.29 25.95 1.85
CA ILE A 266 -0.65 24.84 2.56
C ILE A 266 -0.80 23.55 1.73
N ALA A 267 0.29 22.85 1.48
CA ALA A 267 0.31 21.51 0.91
C ALA A 267 0.95 20.53 1.92
N TYR A 268 0.40 19.32 2.00
CA TYR A 268 0.92 18.24 2.84
C TYR A 268 0.77 16.91 2.13
N ALA A 269 1.86 16.17 1.97
CA ALA A 269 1.86 14.80 1.47
C ALA A 269 2.48 13.87 2.51
N GLN A 270 1.87 12.69 2.71
CA GLN A 270 2.40 11.67 3.61
C GLN A 270 2.13 10.27 3.10
N SER A 271 3.17 9.47 2.91
CA SER A 271 3.07 8.02 2.78
C SER A 271 3.74 7.34 3.97
N ASN A 272 3.16 6.24 4.43
CA ASN A 272 3.71 5.40 5.48
C ASN A 272 3.44 3.93 5.13
N THR A 273 4.47 3.24 4.66
CA THR A 273 4.43 1.79 4.40
C THR A 273 5.09 1.04 5.54
N SER A 274 4.33 0.18 6.21
CA SER A 274 4.82 -0.67 7.31
C SER A 274 4.65 -2.12 6.91
N ILE A 275 5.72 -2.91 6.94
CA ILE A 275 5.71 -4.36 6.70
C ILE A 275 6.11 -5.06 8.00
N ASP A 276 5.35 -6.08 8.40
CA ASP A 276 5.57 -6.92 9.58
C ASP A 276 5.24 -8.38 9.22
N GLY A 277 6.18 -9.06 8.57
CA GLY A 277 5.96 -10.35 7.89
C GLY A 277 6.98 -11.45 8.21
N THR A 278 6.78 -12.63 7.61
CA THR A 278 7.67 -13.78 7.77
C THR A 278 7.71 -14.65 6.52
N VAL A 279 8.92 -15.03 6.09
CA VAL A 279 9.16 -15.99 5.01
C VAL A 279 9.92 -17.19 5.56
N ARG A 280 9.31 -18.39 5.58
CA ARG A 280 9.88 -19.55 6.26
C ARG A 280 9.88 -20.87 5.48
N THR A 281 11.02 -21.56 5.54
CA THR A 281 11.12 -22.99 5.24
C THR A 281 11.54 -23.75 6.50
N GLU A 282 10.80 -24.80 6.85
CA GLU A 282 10.90 -25.47 8.16
C GLU A 282 10.72 -26.99 8.02
N ILE A 283 11.67 -27.78 8.52
CA ILE A 283 11.45 -29.19 8.90
C ILE A 283 11.59 -29.25 10.41
N ASN A 284 10.58 -29.73 11.14
CA ASN A 284 10.67 -29.83 12.60
C ASN A 284 9.86 -31.02 13.12
N ASP A 285 10.42 -31.81 14.06
CA ASP A 285 9.70 -32.90 14.72
C ASP A 285 9.14 -33.89 13.67
N SER A 286 9.99 -34.42 12.80
CA SER A 286 9.62 -35.25 11.63
C SER A 286 10.80 -36.07 11.10
N ASP A 287 10.52 -37.12 10.30
CA ASP A 287 11.49 -37.98 9.62
C ASP A 287 11.49 -37.71 8.11
N VAL A 288 12.64 -37.35 7.55
CA VAL A 288 12.78 -36.88 6.16
C VAL A 288 14.01 -37.50 5.49
N ASP A 289 13.79 -38.45 4.59
CA ASP A 289 14.83 -39.20 3.86
C ASP A 289 14.82 -38.81 2.36
N ALA A 290 15.86 -38.12 1.90
CA ALA A 290 16.06 -37.75 0.50
C ALA A 290 17.12 -38.61 -0.19
N GLY A 291 16.77 -39.22 -1.33
CA GLY A 291 17.68 -40.01 -2.16
C GLY A 291 18.79 -39.18 -2.82
N THR A 292 18.57 -37.88 -3.02
CA THR A 292 19.59 -36.89 -3.39
C THR A 292 19.75 -35.82 -2.31
N ASP A 293 19.08 -34.67 -2.42
CA ASP A 293 19.39 -33.47 -1.62
C ASP A 293 18.20 -33.06 -0.74
N ILE A 294 18.47 -32.42 0.40
CA ILE A 294 17.45 -31.66 1.15
C ILE A 294 17.73 -30.17 0.93
N MET A 295 16.75 -29.43 0.39
CA MET A 295 16.90 -28.01 0.06
C MET A 295 15.77 -27.18 0.66
N LEU A 296 16.12 -26.26 1.56
CA LEU A 296 15.21 -25.29 2.19
C LEU A 296 15.62 -23.89 1.72
N THR A 297 14.74 -23.20 1.00
CA THR A 297 14.98 -21.86 0.45
C THR A 297 13.89 -20.89 0.87
N SER A 298 14.27 -19.89 1.66
CA SER A 298 13.43 -18.76 2.06
C SER A 298 13.96 -17.48 1.45
N LEU A 299 13.13 -16.79 0.67
CA LEU A 299 13.50 -15.59 -0.07
C LEU A 299 12.47 -14.48 0.15
N ALA A 300 12.91 -13.33 0.65
CA ALA A 300 12.18 -12.08 0.52
C ALA A 300 12.92 -11.21 -0.51
N ASP A 301 12.32 -10.98 -1.69
CA ASP A 301 12.87 -10.09 -2.73
C ASP A 301 11.93 -8.92 -3.09
N GLY A 302 10.87 -8.75 -2.29
CA GLY A 302 9.86 -7.70 -2.44
C GLY A 302 10.42 -6.27 -2.56
N VAL A 303 9.60 -5.38 -3.11
CA VAL A 303 9.99 -4.00 -3.43
C VAL A 303 9.01 -3.01 -2.83
N ILE A 304 9.53 -1.98 -2.17
CA ILE A 304 8.80 -0.83 -1.67
C ILE A 304 9.30 0.41 -2.42
N ASP A 305 8.40 1.11 -3.11
CA ASP A 305 8.68 2.41 -3.72
C ASP A 305 7.63 3.44 -3.27
N ALA A 306 8.06 4.64 -2.93
CA ALA A 306 7.16 5.68 -2.43
C ALA A 306 7.71 7.09 -2.69
N ASP A 307 7.06 7.85 -3.57
CA ASP A 307 7.34 9.28 -3.75
C ASP A 307 6.31 10.15 -3.02
N GLY A 308 6.72 11.37 -2.68
CA GLY A 308 5.84 12.38 -2.13
C GLY A 308 6.14 13.77 -2.63
N VAL A 309 5.13 14.43 -3.17
CA VAL A 309 5.26 15.77 -3.73
C VAL A 309 4.38 16.76 -2.97
N GLY A 310 4.99 17.85 -2.51
CA GLY A 310 4.31 18.93 -1.80
C GLY A 310 4.61 20.27 -2.43
N VAL A 311 3.69 20.82 -3.22
CA VAL A 311 3.85 22.11 -3.91
C VAL A 311 2.86 23.14 -3.36
N SER A 312 3.38 24.26 -2.85
CA SER A 312 2.53 25.33 -2.31
C SER A 312 2.92 26.71 -2.85
N VAL A 313 1.98 27.37 -3.51
CA VAL A 313 2.16 28.64 -4.23
C VAL A 313 1.20 29.69 -3.70
N SER A 314 1.71 30.82 -3.21
CA SER A 314 0.92 31.90 -2.63
C SER A 314 1.29 33.26 -3.21
N LEU A 315 0.32 33.96 -3.78
CA LEU A 315 0.51 35.23 -4.50
C LEU A 315 -0.45 36.31 -3.98
N SER A 316 0.07 37.48 -3.64
CA SER A 316 -0.72 38.61 -3.12
C SER A 316 -0.36 39.92 -3.82
N ALA A 317 -1.38 40.72 -4.17
CA ALA A 317 -1.20 42.00 -4.83
C ALA A 317 -2.25 43.02 -4.34
N ALA A 318 -1.81 44.21 -3.92
CA ALA A 318 -2.70 45.21 -3.35
C ALA A 318 -2.16 46.65 -3.45
N VAL A 319 -3.03 47.64 -3.65
CA VAL A 319 -2.66 49.07 -3.52
C VAL A 319 -2.75 49.55 -2.07
N GLY A 320 -2.21 48.75 -1.15
CA GLY A 320 -2.14 49.02 0.28
C GLY A 320 -1.25 48.01 1.01
N PHE A 321 -1.83 46.83 1.29
CA PHE A 321 -1.34 45.79 2.20
C PHE A 321 -1.87 44.44 1.64
N SER A 322 -1.30 43.25 1.71
CA SER A 322 -0.03 42.74 2.22
C SER A 322 0.17 41.29 1.72
N LEU A 323 1.12 40.56 2.32
CA LEU A 323 0.98 39.17 2.77
C LEU A 323 0.60 38.05 1.77
N SER A 324 1.63 37.30 1.38
CA SER A 324 1.53 35.90 0.99
C SER A 324 2.20 34.98 2.01
N GLY A 325 1.62 33.80 2.25
CA GLY A 325 2.23 32.70 3.00
C GLY A 325 2.06 31.38 2.24
N ALA A 326 3.15 30.63 2.07
CA ALA A 326 3.14 29.30 1.44
C ALA A 326 3.89 28.30 2.33
N GLY A 327 3.22 27.18 2.68
CA GLY A 327 3.82 26.06 3.40
C GLY A 327 3.69 24.76 2.61
N ALA A 328 4.74 23.95 2.55
CA ALA A 328 4.71 22.58 2.01
C ALA A 328 5.43 21.61 2.96
N GLY A 329 4.76 20.50 3.31
CA GLY A 329 5.34 19.41 4.09
C GLY A 329 5.25 18.08 3.33
N VAL A 330 6.33 17.31 3.30
CA VAL A 330 6.32 15.91 2.82
C VAL A 330 6.95 15.00 3.85
N ILE A 331 6.30 13.88 4.16
CA ILE A 331 6.82 12.82 5.03
C ILE A 331 6.58 11.47 4.37
N ILE A 332 7.64 10.84 3.86
CA ILE A 332 7.62 9.43 3.42
C ILE A 332 8.38 8.59 4.44
N THR A 333 7.86 7.42 4.78
CA THR A 333 8.48 6.53 5.76
C THR A 333 8.14 5.07 5.45
N ASN A 334 9.16 4.27 5.18
CA ASN A 334 9.05 2.82 5.03
C ASN A 334 9.66 2.16 6.29
N VAL A 335 8.93 1.23 6.90
CA VAL A 335 9.35 0.46 8.08
C VAL A 335 9.28 -1.03 7.74
N ILE A 336 10.37 -1.77 7.97
CA ILE A 336 10.50 -3.15 7.48
C ILE A 336 10.86 -4.10 8.63
N GLY A 337 9.85 -4.81 9.14
CA GLY A 337 10.01 -6.05 9.90
C GLY A 337 9.72 -7.24 8.99
N GLN A 338 10.73 -8.04 8.65
CA GLN A 338 10.58 -9.26 7.88
C GLN A 338 11.54 -10.32 8.40
N ASP A 339 10.99 -11.42 8.94
CA ASP A 339 11.77 -12.56 9.45
C ASP A 339 11.93 -13.61 8.34
N VAL A 340 13.12 -13.72 7.76
CA VAL A 340 13.46 -14.75 6.75
C VAL A 340 14.20 -15.91 7.42
N ILE A 341 13.59 -17.10 7.45
CA ILE A 341 14.03 -18.26 8.26
C ILE A 341 14.07 -19.53 7.40
N ALA A 342 15.20 -20.22 7.39
CA ALA A 342 15.33 -21.57 6.83
C ALA A 342 15.93 -22.49 7.90
N GLU A 343 15.18 -23.46 8.40
CA GLU A 343 15.53 -24.21 9.61
C GLU A 343 15.17 -25.71 9.53
N ILE A 344 16.03 -26.55 10.13
CA ILE A 344 15.74 -27.94 10.46
C ILE A 344 15.91 -28.10 11.97
N GLY A 345 14.81 -28.31 12.69
CA GLY A 345 14.75 -28.44 14.14
C GLY A 345 14.32 -29.84 14.60
N ASP A 346 14.23 -30.03 15.92
CA ASP A 346 13.71 -31.21 16.64
C ASP A 346 13.95 -32.56 15.92
N SER A 347 15.21 -32.80 15.55
CA SER A 347 15.66 -33.94 14.73
C SER A 347 16.17 -35.09 15.59
N GLU A 348 15.29 -35.58 16.48
CA GLU A 348 15.62 -36.51 17.54
C GLU A 348 15.58 -37.98 17.07
N ALA A 349 16.71 -38.46 16.53
CA ALA A 349 16.91 -39.84 16.07
C ALA A 349 16.77 -40.94 17.17
N ALA A 350 16.46 -40.54 18.41
CA ALA A 350 16.08 -41.44 19.50
C ALA A 350 14.57 -41.76 19.52
N GLU A 351 13.72 -40.80 19.11
CA GLU A 351 12.27 -40.98 18.96
C GLU A 351 11.90 -41.41 17.53
N GLY A 352 12.81 -41.21 16.56
CA GLY A 352 12.70 -41.68 15.17
C GLY A 352 12.66 -40.57 14.13
N GLN A 353 13.05 -39.35 14.51
CA GLN A 353 12.99 -38.14 13.69
C GLN A 353 14.37 -37.78 13.14
N GLY A 354 14.44 -37.06 12.01
CA GLY A 354 15.70 -36.70 11.37
C GLY A 354 15.54 -36.13 9.96
N ALA A 355 16.68 -35.69 9.40
CA ALA A 355 16.78 -35.20 8.02
C ALA A 355 18.02 -35.79 7.35
N THR A 356 17.85 -36.78 6.48
CA THR A 356 18.92 -37.47 5.76
C THR A 356 18.94 -37.08 4.29
N ALA A 357 20.09 -36.65 3.77
CA ALA A 357 20.32 -36.53 2.33
C ALA A 357 21.34 -37.58 1.86
N GLY A 358 21.14 -38.12 0.66
CA GLY A 358 22.14 -38.94 -0.05
C GLY A 358 23.35 -38.12 -0.54
N ASN A 359 23.16 -36.81 -0.74
CA ASN A 359 24.13 -35.82 -1.20
C ASN A 359 24.23 -34.66 -0.18
N ASP A 360 23.71 -33.47 -0.51
CA ASP A 360 23.85 -32.24 0.27
C ASP A 360 22.57 -31.88 1.06
N VAL A 361 22.74 -31.20 2.19
CA VAL A 361 21.67 -30.51 2.93
C VAL A 361 21.95 -29.01 2.86
N LEU A 362 21.05 -28.26 2.21
CA LEU A 362 21.21 -26.84 1.93
C LEU A 362 20.04 -26.03 2.52
N LEU A 363 20.36 -25.16 3.47
CA LEU A 363 19.44 -24.15 4.01
C LEU A 363 19.90 -22.77 3.51
N SER A 364 18.97 -22.00 2.94
CA SER A 364 19.20 -20.64 2.45
C SER A 364 18.09 -19.72 2.91
N ALA A 365 18.42 -18.76 3.78
CA ALA A 365 17.55 -17.64 4.12
C ALA A 365 18.15 -16.36 3.51
N THR A 366 17.41 -15.72 2.60
CA THR A 366 17.86 -14.56 1.83
C THR A 366 16.85 -13.42 1.97
N ASP A 367 17.27 -12.34 2.62
CA ASP A 367 16.62 -11.03 2.50
C ASP A 367 17.33 -10.23 1.39
N SER A 368 16.54 -9.73 0.45
CA SER A 368 16.92 -8.97 -0.73
C SER A 368 15.90 -7.83 -0.99
N ILE A 369 15.15 -7.44 0.05
CA ILE A 369 14.11 -6.40 -0.04
C ILE A 369 14.73 -5.07 -0.47
N LYS A 370 14.07 -4.42 -1.44
CA LYS A 370 14.49 -3.12 -1.98
C LYS A 370 13.49 -2.07 -1.50
N SER A 371 13.98 -1.00 -0.88
CA SER A 371 13.14 0.09 -0.40
C SER A 371 13.67 1.43 -0.88
N THR A 372 12.84 2.17 -1.59
CA THR A 372 13.03 3.57 -1.99
C THR A 372 11.96 4.45 -1.36
N ALA A 373 12.37 5.66 -1.00
CA ALA A 373 11.51 6.68 -0.42
C ALA A 373 12.07 8.03 -0.85
N ASP A 374 11.32 8.78 -1.64
CA ASP A 374 11.71 10.11 -2.13
C ASP A 374 10.69 11.16 -1.68
N ALA A 375 11.16 12.39 -1.41
CA ALA A 375 10.33 13.41 -0.76
C ALA A 375 10.66 14.83 -1.24
N SER A 376 9.73 15.43 -1.98
CA SER A 376 9.92 16.67 -2.75
C SER A 376 9.00 17.80 -2.30
N ALA A 377 9.47 18.68 -1.40
CA ALA A 377 8.72 19.84 -0.92
C ALA A 377 9.18 21.18 -1.55
N ALA A 378 8.28 21.86 -2.26
CA ALA A 378 8.53 23.14 -2.93
C ALA A 378 7.55 24.24 -2.50
N THR A 379 8.06 25.45 -2.25
CA THR A 379 7.21 26.62 -1.94
C THR A 379 7.56 27.87 -2.73
N VAL A 380 6.52 28.64 -3.09
CA VAL A 380 6.64 29.96 -3.73
C VAL A 380 5.73 30.95 -3.02
N SER A 381 6.26 32.09 -2.58
CA SER A 381 5.49 33.14 -1.91
C SER A 381 5.86 34.51 -2.47
N GLY A 382 4.90 35.22 -3.05
CA GLY A 382 5.08 36.53 -3.67
C GLY A 382 4.06 37.57 -3.19
N ALA A 383 4.54 38.77 -2.82
CA ALA A 383 3.69 39.84 -2.33
C ALA A 383 4.06 41.22 -2.94
N ALA A 384 3.06 41.94 -3.45
CA ALA A 384 3.23 43.22 -4.13
C ALA A 384 2.27 44.29 -3.58
N SER A 385 2.80 45.24 -2.81
CA SER A 385 2.07 46.43 -2.32
C SER A 385 3.04 47.48 -1.78
N PHE A 386 2.53 48.63 -1.30
CA PHE A 386 3.35 49.62 -0.59
C PHE A 386 3.88 49.14 0.77
N ALA A 387 3.23 48.13 1.38
CA ALA A 387 3.64 47.48 2.62
C ALA A 387 3.38 45.97 2.52
N ALA A 388 4.31 45.26 1.88
CA ALA A 388 4.22 43.83 1.57
C ALA A 388 5.06 42.96 2.53
N GLY A 389 4.73 41.67 2.56
CA GLY A 389 5.52 40.64 3.22
C GLY A 389 5.20 39.28 2.59
N ALA A 390 6.19 38.40 2.47
CA ALA A 390 6.04 37.08 1.90
C ALA A 390 6.80 36.06 2.77
N LEU A 391 6.20 34.89 2.99
CA LEU A 391 6.82 33.77 3.71
C LEU A 391 6.63 32.48 2.92
N ALA A 392 7.72 31.74 2.69
CA ALA A 392 7.75 30.44 2.04
C ALA A 392 8.50 29.46 2.95
N ILE A 393 7.90 28.29 3.23
CA ILE A 393 8.50 27.23 4.07
C ILE A 393 8.20 25.88 3.42
N SER A 394 9.22 25.21 2.87
CA SER A 394 9.14 23.79 2.54
C SER A 394 9.98 22.94 3.50
N ALA A 395 9.48 21.76 3.83
CA ALA A 395 10.23 20.71 4.54
C ALA A 395 9.84 19.34 3.98
N ALA A 396 10.83 18.50 3.68
CA ALA A 396 10.65 17.13 3.24
C ALA A 396 11.45 16.19 4.14
N ARG A 397 10.97 14.96 4.33
CA ARG A 397 11.69 13.86 4.96
C ARG A 397 11.27 12.55 4.32
N ALA A 398 12.22 11.82 3.76
CA ALA A 398 12.10 10.39 3.49
C ALA A 398 12.85 9.60 4.58
N SER A 399 12.49 8.34 4.79
CA SER A 399 13.18 7.43 5.72
C SER A 399 12.84 5.99 5.38
N ASN A 400 13.86 5.12 5.34
CA ASN A 400 13.71 3.66 5.36
C ASN A 400 14.40 3.16 6.63
N SER A 401 13.75 2.29 7.40
CA SER A 401 14.24 1.86 8.73
C SER A 401 13.82 0.46 9.12
#